data_AF-A0A9P4X3S6-F1
#
_entry.id   AF-A0A9P4X3S6-F1
#
_cell.length_a   1.000
_cell.length_b   1.000
_cell.length_c   1.000
_cell.angle_alpha   90.00
_cell.angle_beta   90.00
_cell.angle_gamma   90.00
#
_symmetry.space_group_name_H-M   'P 1'
#
loop_
_entity.id
_entity.type
_entity.pdbx_description
1 polymer ?
#
loop_
_entity_poly.entity_id
_entity_poly.type
_entity_poly.pdbx_seq_one_letter_code
_entity_poly.pdbx_strand_id
1 'polypeptide(L)'
;MASSTAKETPPFNPDVPNPGYIGTRDILYQPPNAPKPQPKYIAVPNEYTLDQIKHVDLAGMIVKFDNGQDWTVIGGKRLLRHSQAIADEAAAYDKKHGGVERVPLSKYPMMSSPQELDEILATMPSFDELYRDFQTRQDTQQKQDKESLLLRSSSGCHSELCCL
;
A
#
# COMPACT_ATOMS: atom_id res chain seq x y z
N MET A 1 37.51 3.98 -29.20
CA MET A 1 36.06 3.78 -29.10
C MET A 1 35.82 2.60 -28.16
N ALA A 2 35.42 2.87 -26.92
CA ALA A 2 35.04 1.82 -25.98
C ALA A 2 33.52 1.92 -25.78
N SER A 3 32.82 0.86 -26.20
CA SER A 3 31.38 0.73 -26.14
C SER A 3 30.94 0.64 -24.69
N SER A 4 30.16 1.63 -24.21
CA SER A 4 29.55 1.59 -22.89
C SER A 4 28.35 0.64 -22.96
N THR A 5 28.54 -0.60 -22.51
CA THR A 5 27.42 -1.49 -22.23
C THR A 5 26.69 -0.95 -21.00
N ALA A 6 25.65 -0.15 -21.25
CA ALA A 6 24.65 0.13 -20.25
C ALA A 6 24.14 -1.22 -19.73
N LYS A 7 24.49 -1.58 -18.48
CA LYS A 7 23.83 -2.67 -17.77
C LYS A 7 22.38 -2.26 -17.63
N GLU A 8 21.52 -2.80 -18.48
CA GLU A 8 20.08 -2.78 -18.26
C GLU A 8 19.85 -3.33 -16.86
N THR A 9 19.34 -2.47 -15.98
CA THR A 9 18.91 -2.91 -14.66
C THR A 9 17.72 -3.84 -14.92
N PRO A 10 17.76 -5.11 -14.49
CA PRO A 10 16.63 -6.00 -14.71
C PRO A 10 15.36 -5.36 -14.12
N PRO A 11 14.21 -5.53 -14.79
CA PRO A 11 12.96 -4.96 -14.32
C PRO A 11 12.71 -5.40 -12.88
N PHE A 12 12.32 -4.44 -12.03
CA PHE A 12 11.96 -4.69 -10.65
C PHE A 12 10.86 -5.76 -10.61
N ASN A 13 11.16 -6.92 -10.02
CA ASN A 13 10.15 -7.92 -9.72
C ASN A 13 9.51 -7.55 -8.37
N PRO A 14 8.23 -7.17 -8.34
CA PRO A 14 7.55 -6.84 -7.09
C PRO A 14 7.28 -8.09 -6.24
N ASP A 15 7.30 -9.29 -6.81
CA ASP A 15 7.00 -10.54 -6.11
C ASP A 15 8.29 -11.24 -5.64
N VAL A 16 8.43 -11.40 -4.33
CA VAL A 16 9.55 -12.16 -3.73
C VAL A 16 9.00 -13.30 -2.87
N PRO A 17 9.39 -14.56 -3.10
CA PRO A 17 8.95 -15.68 -2.26
C PRO A 17 9.26 -15.42 -0.78
N ASN A 18 8.29 -15.68 0.11
CA ASN A 18 8.49 -15.49 1.54
C ASN A 18 8.89 -16.83 2.20
N PRO A 19 10.14 -16.98 2.67
CA PRO A 19 10.60 -18.22 3.28
C PRO A 19 10.01 -18.47 4.69
N GLY A 20 9.47 -17.44 5.34
CA GLY A 20 8.83 -17.55 6.66
C GLY A 20 7.43 -18.18 6.60
N TYR A 21 6.76 -18.11 5.45
CA TYR A 21 5.41 -18.64 5.26
C TYR A 21 5.28 -19.32 3.89
N ILE A 22 5.35 -20.66 3.89
CA ILE A 22 5.27 -21.47 2.66
C ILE A 22 3.96 -21.19 1.91
N GLY A 23 4.05 -21.09 0.57
CA GLY A 23 2.91 -20.79 -0.28
C GLY A 23 2.55 -19.30 -0.34
N THR A 24 3.43 -18.42 0.15
CA THR A 24 3.21 -16.97 0.14
C THR A 24 4.40 -16.23 -0.47
N ARG A 25 4.17 -14.95 -0.76
CA ARG A 25 5.17 -14.01 -1.28
C ARG A 25 5.01 -12.63 -0.64
N ASP A 26 6.10 -11.91 -0.60
CA ASP A 26 6.10 -10.49 -0.26
C ASP A 26 5.93 -9.67 -1.53
N ILE A 27 5.10 -8.63 -1.44
CA ILE A 27 4.92 -7.64 -2.49
C ILE A 27 5.76 -6.43 -2.13
N LEU A 28 6.75 -6.13 -2.95
CA LEU A 28 7.65 -5.01 -2.76
C LEU A 28 7.15 -3.79 -3.55
N TYR A 29 7.41 -2.60 -3.02
CA TYR A 29 7.26 -1.33 -3.71
C TYR A 29 8.58 -0.56 -3.64
N GLN A 30 8.95 0.13 -4.72
CA GLN A 30 10.10 1.00 -4.74
C GLN A 30 9.65 2.47 -4.80
N PRO A 31 9.66 3.20 -3.67
CA PRO A 31 9.43 4.64 -3.67
C PRO A 31 10.46 5.36 -4.56
N PRO A 32 10.10 6.50 -5.20
CA PRO A 32 11.00 7.23 -6.10
C PRO A 32 12.36 7.60 -5.50
N ASN A 33 12.41 7.84 -4.20
CA ASN A 33 13.60 8.28 -3.47
C ASN A 33 14.21 7.17 -2.59
N ALA A 34 13.72 5.94 -2.67
CA ALA A 34 14.22 4.84 -1.85
C ALA A 34 15.40 4.13 -2.55
N PRO A 35 16.53 3.91 -1.85
CA PRO A 35 17.70 3.26 -2.43
C PRO A 35 17.45 1.77 -2.73
N LYS A 36 16.44 1.16 -2.11
CA LYS A 36 16.04 -0.23 -2.28
C LYS A 36 14.52 -0.37 -2.20
N PRO A 37 13.93 -1.37 -2.88
CA PRO A 37 12.54 -1.74 -2.68
C PRO A 37 12.24 -2.05 -1.21
N GLN A 38 11.04 -1.69 -0.78
CA GLN A 38 10.53 -1.92 0.57
C GLN A 38 9.29 -2.81 0.51
N PRO A 39 9.04 -3.68 1.51
CA PRO A 39 7.81 -4.46 1.57
C PRO A 39 6.58 -3.54 1.65
N LYS A 40 5.65 -3.73 0.72
CA LYS A 40 4.31 -3.14 0.74
C LYS A 40 3.31 -4.10 1.39
N TYR A 41 3.34 -5.37 1.02
CA TYR A 41 2.58 -6.44 1.66
C TYR A 41 3.49 -7.61 2.00
N ILE A 42 3.26 -8.24 3.15
CA ILE A 42 4.07 -9.35 3.66
C ILE A 42 3.22 -10.61 3.72
N ALA A 43 3.78 -11.72 3.27
CA ALA A 43 3.15 -13.04 3.31
C ALA A 43 1.78 -13.06 2.62
N VAL A 44 1.70 -12.53 1.40
CA VAL A 44 0.51 -12.61 0.54
C VAL A 44 0.41 -14.04 -0.02
N PRO A 45 -0.71 -14.74 0.14
CA PRO A 45 -0.89 -16.06 -0.46
C PRO A 45 -0.68 -16.05 -1.98
N ASN A 46 0.02 -17.07 -2.50
CA ASN A 46 0.36 -17.18 -3.93
C ASN A 46 -0.87 -17.28 -4.84
N GLU A 47 -2.01 -17.65 -4.28
CA GLU A 47 -3.29 -17.80 -4.97
C GLU A 47 -3.87 -16.47 -5.46
N TYR A 48 -3.52 -15.34 -4.81
CA TYR A 48 -3.95 -14.02 -5.28
C TYR A 48 -3.11 -13.57 -6.46
N THR A 49 -3.76 -13.14 -7.54
CA THR A 49 -3.08 -12.59 -8.73
C THR A 49 -2.62 -11.16 -8.47
N LEU A 50 -1.61 -10.70 -9.23
CA LEU A 50 -1.17 -9.31 -9.14
C LEU A 50 -2.27 -8.31 -9.51
N ASP A 51 -3.15 -8.66 -10.44
CA ASP A 51 -4.22 -7.75 -10.87
C ASP A 51 -5.31 -7.62 -9.80
N GLN A 52 -5.65 -8.72 -9.12
CA GLN A 52 -6.48 -8.67 -7.91
C GLN A 52 -5.85 -7.77 -6.84
N ILE A 53 -4.54 -7.92 -6.60
CA ILE A 53 -3.81 -7.10 -5.62
C ILE A 53 -3.84 -5.61 -6.00
N LYS A 54 -3.63 -5.27 -7.27
CA LYS A 54 -3.69 -3.88 -7.77
C LYS A 54 -5.10 -3.29 -7.63
N HIS A 55 -6.14 -4.06 -7.91
CA HIS A 55 -7.52 -3.60 -7.77
C HIS A 55 -7.84 -3.34 -6.29
N VAL A 56 -7.44 -4.25 -5.41
CA VAL A 56 -7.58 -4.10 -3.96
C VAL A 56 -6.76 -2.92 -3.43
N ASP A 57 -5.59 -2.62 -3.99
CA ASP A 57 -4.78 -1.48 -3.59
C ASP A 57 -5.49 -0.13 -3.82
N LEU A 58 -6.38 -0.06 -4.81
CA LEU A 58 -7.20 1.13 -5.09
C LEU A 58 -8.58 1.10 -4.41
N ALA A 59 -9.22 -0.07 -4.34
CA ALA A 59 -10.59 -0.23 -3.86
C ALA A 59 -10.70 -0.56 -2.37
N GLY A 60 -9.64 -1.15 -1.80
CA GLY A 60 -9.59 -1.61 -0.43
C GLY A 60 -9.39 -0.47 0.58
N MET A 61 -9.71 -0.77 1.83
CA MET A 61 -9.48 0.10 2.98
C MET A 61 -8.38 -0.48 3.86
N ILE A 62 -7.45 0.38 4.32
CA ILE A 62 -6.46 -0.01 5.33
C ILE A 62 -7.04 0.32 6.70
N VAL A 63 -7.23 -0.70 7.54
CA VAL A 63 -7.62 -0.56 8.94
C VAL A 63 -6.36 -0.66 9.80
N LYS A 64 -6.05 0.41 10.52
CA LYS A 64 -4.91 0.49 11.44
C LYS A 64 -5.37 0.16 12.85
N PHE A 65 -4.59 -0.65 13.55
CA PHE A 65 -4.86 -1.04 14.93
C PHE A 65 -3.78 -0.52 15.88
N ASP A 66 -4.16 -0.23 17.13
CA ASP A 66 -3.25 0.31 18.17
C ASP A 66 -2.08 -0.62 18.51
N ASN A 67 -2.16 -1.88 18.09
CA ASN A 67 -1.06 -2.84 18.25
C ASN A 67 -0.01 -2.76 17.13
N GLY A 68 -0.15 -1.79 16.21
CA GLY A 68 0.73 -1.58 15.08
C GLY A 68 0.45 -2.48 13.87
N GLN A 69 -0.64 -3.26 13.90
CA GLN A 69 -1.07 -4.03 12.74
C GLN A 69 -1.88 -3.16 11.79
N ASP A 70 -1.61 -3.30 10.50
CA ASP A 70 -2.35 -2.67 9.40
C ASP A 70 -2.99 -3.78 8.56
N TRP A 71 -4.31 -3.77 8.42
CA TRP A 71 -5.04 -4.78 7.64
C TRP A 71 -5.66 -4.16 6.40
N THR A 72 -5.40 -4.76 5.25
CA THR A 72 -6.16 -4.49 4.04
C THR A 72 -7.51 -5.20 4.15
N VAL A 73 -8.59 -4.46 3.97
CA VAL A 73 -9.98 -4.93 4.08
C VAL A 73 -10.78 -4.53 2.85
N ILE A 74 -11.57 -5.47 2.32
CA ILE A 74 -12.51 -5.23 1.23
C ILE A 74 -13.77 -6.09 1.46
N GLY A 75 -14.97 -5.53 1.22
CA GLY A 75 -16.22 -6.25 1.50
C GLY A 75 -16.38 -6.68 2.97
N GLY A 76 -15.74 -5.99 3.91
CA GLY A 76 -15.73 -6.36 5.34
C GLY A 76 -14.80 -7.53 5.69
N LYS A 77 -14.02 -8.04 4.72
CA LYS A 77 -13.08 -9.15 4.91
C LYS A 77 -11.63 -8.69 4.76
N ARG A 78 -10.75 -9.27 5.56
CA ARG A 78 -9.30 -8.99 5.48
C ARG A 78 -8.62 -9.91 4.49
N LEU A 79 -7.62 -9.39 3.78
CA LEU A 79 -6.89 -10.09 2.74
C LEU A 79 -5.43 -9.61 2.65
N LEU A 80 -4.70 -10.14 1.67
CA LEU A 80 -3.28 -9.84 1.42
C LEU A 80 -2.36 -10.14 2.60
N ARG A 81 -2.77 -11.10 3.44
CA ARG A 81 -1.95 -11.59 4.54
C ARG A 81 -2.29 -13.02 4.90
N HIS A 82 -1.28 -13.84 5.10
CA HIS A 82 -1.47 -15.23 5.51
C HIS A 82 -1.94 -15.32 6.96
N SER A 83 -2.83 -16.28 7.25
CA SER A 83 -3.43 -16.46 8.58
C SER A 83 -2.38 -16.74 9.66
N GLN A 84 -1.35 -17.53 9.36
CA GLN A 84 -0.25 -17.80 10.30
C GLN A 84 0.56 -16.54 10.62
N ALA A 85 0.80 -15.67 9.63
CA ALA A 85 1.53 -14.42 9.87
C ALA A 85 0.78 -13.49 10.82
N ILE A 86 -0.55 -13.46 10.72
CA ILE A 86 -1.40 -12.74 11.67
C ILE A 86 -1.28 -13.32 13.08
N ALA A 87 -1.34 -14.66 13.19
CA ALA A 87 -1.25 -15.34 14.48
C ALA A 87 0.11 -15.10 15.16
N ASP A 88 1.21 -15.18 14.40
CA ASP A 88 2.57 -15.00 14.92
C ASP A 88 2.79 -13.56 15.41
N GLU A 89 2.26 -12.58 14.69
CA GLU A 89 2.33 -11.18 15.13
C GLU A 89 1.46 -10.86 16.32
N ALA A 90 0.25 -11.46 16.38
CA ALA A 90 -0.60 -11.34 17.56
C ALA A 90 0.13 -11.93 18.79
N ALA A 91 0.72 -13.13 18.66
CA ALA A 91 1.50 -13.75 19.72
C ALA A 91 2.74 -12.92 20.12
N ALA A 92 3.44 -12.34 19.16
CA ALA A 92 4.59 -11.47 19.42
C ALA A 92 4.18 -10.19 20.16
N TYR A 93 3.04 -9.61 19.80
CA TYR A 93 2.46 -8.47 20.49
C TYR A 93 2.03 -8.84 21.92
N ASP A 94 1.32 -9.96 22.10
CA ASP A 94 0.82 -10.43 23.38
C ASP A 94 1.95 -10.70 24.37
N LYS A 95 3.05 -11.32 23.90
CA LYS A 95 4.27 -11.53 24.70
C LYS A 95 4.86 -10.21 25.22
N LYS A 96 4.74 -9.12 24.45
CA LYS A 96 5.29 -7.81 24.78
C LYS A 96 4.33 -6.97 25.65
N HIS A 97 3.03 -7.22 25.56
CA HIS A 97 1.99 -6.32 26.09
C HIS A 97 0.94 -6.96 27.01
N GLY A 98 1.08 -8.25 27.34
CA GLY A 98 0.29 -8.89 28.40
C GLY A 98 -1.04 -9.52 27.95
N GLY A 99 -1.13 -10.02 26.71
CA GLY A 99 -2.23 -10.90 26.27
C GLY A 99 -3.63 -10.27 26.15
N VAL A 100 -3.72 -8.96 25.92
CA VAL A 100 -5.00 -8.30 25.67
C VAL A 100 -5.32 -8.39 24.17
N GLU A 101 -6.37 -9.13 23.81
CA GLU A 101 -6.90 -9.16 22.45
C GLU A 101 -7.38 -7.74 22.06
N ARG A 102 -6.55 -7.01 21.32
CA ARG A 102 -6.90 -5.65 20.83
C ARG A 102 -7.53 -5.66 19.44
N VAL A 103 -7.36 -6.74 18.69
CA VAL A 103 -7.82 -6.81 17.31
C VAL A 103 -9.07 -7.67 17.21
N PRO A 104 -10.22 -7.13 16.82
CA PRO A 104 -11.45 -7.89 16.73
C PRO A 104 -11.41 -8.79 15.48
N LEU A 105 -10.80 -9.97 15.60
CA LEU A 105 -10.68 -10.96 14.52
C LEU A 105 -12.05 -11.34 13.94
N SER A 106 -13.09 -11.33 14.78
CA SER A 106 -14.48 -11.59 14.41
C SER A 106 -15.11 -10.49 13.55
N LYS A 107 -14.64 -9.24 13.63
CA LYS A 107 -15.18 -8.12 12.84
C LYS A 107 -14.68 -8.11 11.41
N TYR A 108 -13.49 -8.66 11.17
CA TYR A 108 -12.87 -8.75 9.85
C TYR A 108 -12.38 -10.17 9.60
N PRO A 109 -13.29 -11.10 9.25
CA PRO A 109 -12.88 -12.47 8.93
C PRO A 109 -11.93 -12.48 7.73
N MET A 110 -11.05 -13.49 7.68
CA MET A 110 -10.20 -13.71 6.52
C MET A 110 -11.05 -13.95 5.27
N MET A 111 -10.60 -13.41 4.13
CA MET A 111 -11.03 -13.85 2.82
C MET A 111 -10.75 -15.34 2.66
N SER A 112 -11.74 -16.09 2.18
CA SER A 112 -11.71 -17.56 2.19
C SER A 112 -11.02 -18.12 0.95
N SER A 113 -11.08 -17.39 -0.17
CA SER A 113 -10.46 -17.78 -1.44
C SER A 113 -10.25 -16.57 -2.37
N PRO A 114 -9.42 -16.69 -3.41
CA PRO A 114 -9.33 -15.67 -4.47
C PRO A 114 -10.65 -15.46 -5.21
N GLN A 115 -11.46 -16.52 -5.37
CA GLN A 115 -12.73 -16.42 -6.08
C GLN A 115 -13.75 -15.57 -5.33
N GLU A 116 -13.75 -15.63 -3.99
CA GLU A 116 -14.54 -14.71 -3.16
C GLU A 116 -14.13 -13.25 -3.37
N LEU A 117 -12.83 -13.00 -3.55
CA LEU A 117 -12.35 -11.65 -3.89
C LEU A 117 -12.86 -11.21 -5.27
N ASP A 118 -12.85 -12.08 -6.27
CA ASP A 118 -13.38 -11.75 -7.61
C ASP A 118 -14.87 -11.36 -7.56
N GLU A 119 -15.66 -12.08 -6.77
CA GLU A 119 -17.08 -11.76 -6.55
C GLU A 119 -17.26 -10.37 -5.92
N ILE A 120 -16.43 -10.00 -4.95
CA ILE A 120 -16.46 -8.68 -4.32
C ILE A 120 -16.02 -7.60 -5.32
N LEU A 121 -14.93 -7.81 -6.04
CA LEU A 121 -14.39 -6.86 -7.01
C LEU A 121 -15.36 -6.61 -8.17
N ALA A 122 -16.16 -7.62 -8.56
CA ALA A 122 -17.19 -7.48 -9.59
C ALA A 122 -18.34 -6.53 -9.18
N THR A 123 -18.51 -6.24 -7.89
CA THR A 123 -19.50 -5.25 -7.40
C THR A 123 -18.95 -3.81 -7.36
N MET A 124 -17.66 -3.64 -7.68
CA MET A 124 -16.95 -2.37 -7.60
C MET A 124 -16.64 -1.83 -9.01
N PRO A 125 -16.33 -0.53 -9.15
CA PRO A 125 -15.81 0.01 -10.40
C PRO A 125 -14.54 -0.74 -10.83
N SER A 126 -14.34 -0.83 -12.13
CA SER A 126 -13.17 -1.51 -12.69
C SER A 126 -11.86 -0.85 -12.26
N PHE A 127 -10.75 -1.59 -12.30
CA PHE A 127 -9.43 -1.05 -12.00
C PHE A 127 -9.13 0.22 -12.81
N ASP A 128 -9.38 0.20 -14.12
CA ASP A 128 -9.08 1.34 -15.00
C ASP A 128 -9.89 2.60 -14.63
N GLU A 129 -11.15 2.42 -14.22
CA GLU A 129 -11.98 3.53 -13.76
C GLU A 129 -11.48 4.12 -12.44
N LEU A 130 -11.14 3.27 -11.47
CA LEU A 130 -10.58 3.68 -10.18
C LEU A 130 -9.22 4.35 -10.36
N TYR A 131 -8.37 3.80 -11.24
CA TYR A 131 -7.04 4.32 -11.51
C TYR A 131 -7.10 5.69 -12.18
N ARG A 132 -7.99 5.88 -13.16
CA ARG A 132 -8.25 7.18 -13.79
C ARG A 132 -8.72 8.22 -12.78
N ASP A 133 -9.65 7.85 -11.90
CA ASP A 133 -10.14 8.76 -10.85
C ASP A 133 -9.02 9.13 -9.86
N PHE A 134 -8.22 8.14 -9.44
CA PHE A 134 -7.05 8.38 -8.59
C PHE A 134 -6.04 9.35 -9.22
N GLN A 135 -5.72 9.16 -10.51
CA GLN A 135 -4.83 10.07 -11.25
C GLN A 135 -5.39 11.50 -11.31
N THR A 136 -6.68 11.64 -11.59
CA THR A 136 -7.35 12.94 -11.66
C THR A 136 -7.27 13.68 -10.32
N ARG A 137 -7.44 12.96 -9.20
CA ARG A 137 -7.31 13.53 -7.85
C ARG A 137 -5.86 13.93 -7.54
N GLN A 138 -4.89 13.09 -7.88
CA GLN A 138 -3.46 13.40 -7.72
C GLN A 138 -3.07 14.67 -8.49
N ASP A 139 -3.47 14.79 -9.75
CA ASP A 139 -3.18 15.96 -10.58
C ASP A 139 -3.83 17.24 -10.03
N THR A 140 -5.07 17.12 -9.55
CA THR A 140 -5.78 18.25 -8.92
C THR A 140 -5.07 18.70 -7.66
N GLN A 141 -4.65 17.77 -6.81
CA GLN A 141 -3.94 18.06 -5.57
C GLN A 141 -2.58 18.71 -5.85
N GLN A 142 -1.80 18.17 -6.79
CA GLN A 142 -0.52 18.78 -7.19
C GLN A 142 -0.68 20.19 -7.75
N LYS A 143 -1.76 20.46 -8.49
CA LYS A 143 -2.07 21.79 -8.99
C LYS A 143 -2.38 22.76 -7.85
N GLN A 144 -3.21 22.36 -6.89
CA GLN A 144 -3.54 23.16 -5.71
C GLN A 144 -2.31 23.44 -4.83
N ASP A 145 -1.44 22.44 -4.63
CA ASP A 145 -0.20 22.61 -3.87
C ASP A 145 0.74 23.62 -4.55
N LYS A 146 0.87 23.56 -5.88
CA LYS A 146 1.66 24.53 -6.65
C LYS A 146 1.08 25.94 -6.56
N GLU A 147 -0.24 26.09 -6.69
CA GLU A 147 -0.91 27.40 -6.56
C GLU A 147 -0.77 27.98 -5.14
N SER A 148 -0.91 27.14 -4.10
CA SER A 148 -0.68 27.52 -2.70
C SER A 148 0.77 27.95 -2.42
N LEU A 149 1.76 27.23 -2.98
CA LEU A 149 3.16 27.61 -2.88
C LEU A 149 3.45 28.95 -3.58
N LEU A 150 2.86 29.18 -4.76
CA LEU A 150 2.97 30.45 -5.47
C LEU A 150 2.35 31.60 -4.66
N LEU A 151 1.15 31.42 -4.09
CA LEU A 151 0.47 32.41 -3.24
C LEU A 151 1.27 32.73 -1.95
N ARG A 152 1.89 31.72 -1.32
CA ARG A 152 2.77 31.94 -0.16
C ARG A 152 4.05 32.69 -0.54
N SER A 153 4.61 32.42 -1.73
CA SER A 153 5.79 33.14 -2.23
C SER A 153 5.47 34.58 -2.66
N SER A 154 4.24 34.87 -3.09
CA SER A 154 3.81 36.24 -3.43
C SER A 154 3.39 37.07 -2.21
N SER A 155 3.12 36.43 -1.06
CA SER A 155 2.76 37.11 0.19
C SER A 155 3.98 37.58 1.02
N GLY A 156 5.20 37.21 0.60
CA GLY A 156 6.45 37.49 1.31
C GLY A 156 7.23 38.73 0.81
N CYS A 157 6.60 39.64 0.08
CA CYS A 157 7.26 40.85 -0.45
C CYS A 157 6.43 42.12 -0.19
N HIS A 158 6.15 42.39 1.09
CA HIS A 158 5.74 43.67 1.65
C HIS A 158 6.11 43.56 3.14
N SER A 159 7.09 44.25 3.71
CA SER A 159 7.45 45.66 3.58
C SER A 159 8.87 45.89 4.10
N GLU A 160 9.39 47.08 3.81
CA GLU A 160 10.66 47.69 4.26
C GLU A 160 11.87 47.46 3.35
N LEU A 161 11.98 48.31 2.31
CA LEU A 161 13.01 49.36 2.27
C LEU A 161 12.84 50.27 1.04
N CYS A 162 13.18 51.55 1.25
CA CYS A 162 13.42 52.65 0.31
C CYS A 162 12.26 53.61 0.00
N CYS A 163 12.20 54.74 0.72
CA CYS A 163 12.67 56.06 0.22
C CYS A 163 12.17 57.22 1.11
N LEU A 164 12.98 57.64 2.09
CA LEU A 164 13.57 58.98 2.28
C LEU A 164 14.27 59.08 3.63
#